data_AF-B3SDY6-F1
#
_entry.id   AF-B3SDY6-F1
#
_cell.length_a   1.000
_cell.length_b   1.000
_cell.length_c   1.000
_cell.angle_alpha   90.00
_cell.angle_beta   90.00
_cell.angle_gamma   90.00
#
_symmetry.space_group_name_H-M   'P 1'
#
loop_
_entity.id
_entity.type
_entity.pdbx_description
1 polymer ?
#
loop_
_entity_poly.entity_id
_entity_poly.type
_entity_poly.pdbx_seq_one_letter_code
_entity_poly.pdbx_strand_id
1 'polypeptide(L)'
;MVQKLHFIEVKGKAFSLTSIDWRISSIVDCLETGLVKLDSSELDIELLNLFKSQLIEAIKYFQAGLLTKYEPELLLALRYLVWKNSVLSNGATLGQQMLNIAYRHKDNSEINRIQRILFGILTVFLPWLKERLSQFSDYARNNYLLRQVVRGIALLDNILTIGSLANFFSFLQTGRYKNLLERILSIHPEYSNPQSLRQEFLAFVLPLVNIYQTKMFFKQLLWSELSPKSSIKSTDCAFCGEIPCNIYQASCGHRFCYYCIKSRMLASVTVNCPSCGRVIRDHELAFARD
;
A
#
# COMPACT_ATOMS: atom_id res chain seq x y z
N MET A 1 31.69 -35.85 21.12
CA MET A 1 31.30 -35.09 22.33
C MET A 1 29.91 -34.52 22.07
N VAL A 2 28.91 -35.18 22.65
CA VAL A 2 27.51 -35.16 22.23
C VAL A 2 26.80 -33.94 22.82
N GLN A 3 26.30 -33.03 21.98
CA GLN A 3 25.33 -32.02 22.42
C GLN A 3 23.94 -32.67 22.47
N LYS A 4 23.43 -32.84 23.69
CA LYS A 4 22.08 -33.32 24.00
C LYS A 4 21.04 -32.32 23.47
N LEU A 5 20.38 -32.69 22.38
CA LEU A 5 19.10 -32.13 21.99
C LEU A 5 18.03 -32.65 22.96
N HIS A 6 17.50 -31.77 23.82
CA HIS A 6 16.28 -32.07 24.57
C HIS A 6 15.09 -32.00 23.60
N PHE A 7 14.73 -33.15 23.05
CA PHE A 7 13.41 -33.40 22.46
C PHE A 7 12.40 -33.49 23.61
N ILE A 8 11.47 -32.54 23.67
CA ILE A 8 10.22 -32.71 24.40
C ILE A 8 9.21 -33.22 23.38
N GLU A 9 9.03 -34.54 23.35
CA GLU A 9 7.93 -35.21 22.67
C GLU A 9 6.65 -35.02 23.47
N VAL A 10 5.74 -34.18 22.97
CA VAL A 10 4.33 -34.21 23.37
C VAL A 10 3.51 -34.47 22.11
N LYS A 11 2.77 -35.57 22.16
CA LYS A 11 1.93 -36.11 21.08
C LYS A 11 0.96 -35.07 20.52
N GLY A 12 0.92 -34.95 19.20
CA GLY A 12 -0.24 -34.48 18.45
C GLY A 12 -0.09 -33.11 17.80
N LYS A 13 0.38 -33.10 16.54
CA LYS A 13 0.41 -31.97 15.59
C LYS A 13 1.23 -30.74 16.03
N ALA A 14 2.55 -30.82 15.83
CA ALA A 14 3.39 -29.64 15.71
C ALA A 14 3.02 -28.88 14.42
N PHE A 15 2.10 -27.93 14.51
CA PHE A 15 1.90 -26.91 13.47
C PHE A 15 2.82 -25.73 13.82
N SER A 16 3.91 -25.59 13.05
CA SER A 16 4.97 -24.61 13.33
C SER A 16 4.45 -23.17 13.23
N LEU A 17 4.44 -22.42 14.33
CA LEU A 17 4.12 -20.99 14.37
C LEU A 17 5.03 -20.13 13.44
N THR A 18 6.23 -20.61 13.11
CA THR A 18 7.14 -19.96 12.15
C THR A 18 6.61 -19.89 10.72
N SER A 19 5.72 -20.82 10.32
CA SER A 19 5.14 -20.80 8.98
C SER A 19 4.00 -19.80 8.82
N ILE A 20 3.35 -19.43 9.93
CA ILE A 20 2.25 -18.45 9.94
C ILE A 20 2.83 -17.03 9.98
N ASP A 21 3.90 -16.79 10.76
CA ASP A 21 4.58 -15.49 10.81
C ASP A 21 5.20 -15.09 9.45
N TRP A 22 5.85 -16.03 8.74
CA TRP A 22 6.34 -15.79 7.38
C TRP A 22 5.21 -15.47 6.39
N ARG A 23 4.08 -16.18 6.48
CA ARG A 23 2.93 -15.95 5.59
C ARG A 23 2.28 -14.60 5.86
N ILE A 24 2.15 -14.19 7.11
CA ILE A 24 1.61 -12.88 7.49
C ILE A 24 2.58 -11.77 7.06
N SER A 25 3.89 -11.91 7.30
CA SER A 25 4.90 -10.94 6.84
C SER A 25 4.87 -10.80 5.32
N SER A 26 4.81 -11.91 4.59
CA SER A 26 4.74 -11.90 3.13
C SER A 26 3.45 -11.28 2.60
N ILE A 27 2.32 -11.43 3.32
CA ILE A 27 1.05 -10.80 2.95
C ILE A 27 1.10 -9.29 3.22
N VAL A 28 1.65 -8.87 4.35
CA VAL A 28 1.81 -7.44 4.71
C VAL A 28 2.74 -6.75 3.72
N ASP A 29 3.89 -7.35 3.38
CA ASP A 29 4.83 -6.80 2.39
C ASP A 29 4.20 -6.72 0.99
N CYS A 30 3.39 -7.71 0.60
CA CYS A 30 2.66 -7.71 -0.67
C CYS A 30 1.56 -6.63 -0.70
N LEU A 31 0.87 -6.42 0.44
CA LEU A 31 -0.14 -5.39 0.59
C LEU A 31 0.48 -3.98 0.57
N GLU A 32 1.59 -3.78 1.28
CA GLU A 32 2.30 -2.50 1.34
C GLU A 32 2.86 -2.11 -0.02
N THR A 33 3.54 -3.05 -0.71
CA THR A 33 4.03 -2.81 -2.07
C THR A 33 2.89 -2.64 -3.08
N GLY A 34 1.74 -3.28 -2.87
CA GLY A 34 0.53 -3.07 -3.66
C GLY A 34 -0.06 -1.67 -3.47
N LEU A 35 -0.08 -1.16 -2.23
CA LEU A 35 -0.60 0.17 -1.89
C LEU A 35 0.19 1.28 -2.56
N VAL A 36 1.52 1.26 -2.50
CA VAL A 36 2.36 2.28 -3.15
C VAL A 36 2.17 2.27 -4.68
N LYS A 37 1.95 1.09 -5.28
CA LYS A 37 1.62 0.99 -6.71
C LYS A 37 0.27 1.62 -7.05
N LEU A 38 -0.73 1.49 -6.18
CA LEU A 38 -2.04 2.14 -6.33
C LEU A 38 -1.93 3.66 -6.13
N ASP A 39 -1.16 4.08 -5.12
CA ASP A 39 -0.91 5.49 -4.80
C ASP A 39 -0.25 6.22 -5.98
N SER A 40 0.72 5.55 -6.65
CA SER A 40 1.36 6.10 -7.86
C SER A 40 0.36 6.49 -8.95
N SER A 41 -0.75 5.74 -9.10
CA SER A 41 -1.78 6.07 -10.08
C SER A 41 -2.74 7.16 -9.63
N GLU A 42 -3.01 7.29 -8.33
CA GLU A 42 -3.83 8.39 -7.81
C GLU A 42 -3.09 9.71 -7.98
N LEU A 43 -1.79 9.71 -7.66
CA LEU A 43 -0.91 10.87 -7.85
C LEU A 43 -0.88 11.34 -9.32
N ASP A 44 -0.87 10.40 -10.27
CA ASP A 44 -0.96 10.74 -11.70
C ASP A 44 -2.27 11.45 -12.06
N ILE A 45 -3.39 11.05 -11.45
CA ILE A 45 -4.71 11.67 -11.68
C ILE A 45 -4.73 13.08 -11.10
N GLU A 46 -4.28 13.26 -9.87
CA GLU A 46 -4.21 14.57 -9.22
C GLU A 46 -3.32 15.53 -10.00
N LEU A 47 -2.14 15.07 -10.43
CA LEU A 47 -1.19 15.88 -11.18
C LEU A 47 -1.75 16.30 -12.55
N LEU A 48 -2.44 15.40 -13.25
CA LEU A 48 -3.16 15.74 -14.49
C LEU A 48 -4.29 16.76 -14.23
N ASN A 49 -5.01 16.64 -13.12
CA ASN A 49 -6.06 17.59 -12.76
C ASN A 49 -5.50 18.98 -12.44
N LEU A 50 -4.33 19.06 -11.80
CA LEU A 50 -3.62 20.32 -11.57
C LEU A 50 -3.17 20.95 -12.89
N PHE A 51 -2.61 20.18 -13.83
CA PHE A 51 -2.27 20.71 -15.14
C PHE A 51 -3.50 21.16 -15.93
N LYS A 52 -4.60 20.41 -15.84
CA LYS A 52 -5.88 20.78 -16.44
C LYS A 52 -6.37 22.12 -15.91
N SER A 53 -6.40 22.32 -14.59
CA SER A 53 -6.90 23.56 -13.99
C SER A 53 -6.04 24.76 -14.40
N GLN A 54 -4.72 24.63 -14.34
CA GLN A 54 -3.78 25.67 -14.77
C GLN A 54 -3.94 26.02 -16.25
N LEU A 55 -4.13 25.03 -17.13
CA LEU A 55 -4.39 25.27 -18.55
C LEU A 55 -5.72 26.00 -18.79
N ILE A 56 -6.78 25.58 -18.11
CA ILE A 56 -8.10 26.20 -18.23
C ILE A 56 -8.05 27.65 -17.75
N GLU A 57 -7.37 27.93 -16.63
CA GLU A 57 -7.18 29.28 -16.12
C GLU A 57 -6.42 30.17 -17.10
N ALA A 58 -5.34 29.66 -17.71
CA ALA A 58 -4.56 30.39 -18.70
C ALA A 58 -5.39 30.74 -19.96
N ILE A 59 -6.30 29.85 -20.37
CA ILE A 59 -7.10 30.00 -21.61
C ILE A 59 -8.46 30.68 -21.34
N LYS A 60 -8.84 30.89 -20.08
CA LYS A 60 -10.16 31.44 -19.67
C LYS A 60 -10.51 32.77 -20.35
N TYR A 61 -9.52 33.60 -20.67
CA TYR A 61 -9.71 34.89 -21.33
C TYR A 61 -9.94 34.79 -22.84
N PHE A 62 -9.64 33.65 -23.46
CA PHE A 62 -9.76 33.40 -24.89
C PHE A 62 -11.11 32.75 -25.19
N GLN A 63 -12.19 33.56 -25.22
CA GLN A 63 -13.57 33.18 -25.58
C GLN A 63 -14.08 31.83 -24.99
N ALA A 64 -14.84 31.91 -23.89
CA ALA A 64 -15.41 30.75 -23.19
C ALA A 64 -16.19 29.75 -24.08
N GLY A 65 -16.75 30.20 -25.22
CA GLY A 65 -17.47 29.33 -26.17
C GLY A 65 -16.58 28.39 -26.99
N LEU A 66 -15.30 28.73 -27.21
CA LEU A 66 -14.34 27.84 -27.87
C LEU A 66 -13.78 26.82 -26.88
N LEU A 67 -13.60 27.20 -25.62
CA LEU A 67 -13.04 26.33 -24.58
C LEU A 67 -13.88 25.06 -24.37
N THR A 68 -15.20 25.18 -24.26
CA THR A 68 -16.08 24.01 -24.03
C THR A 68 -16.12 23.05 -25.22
N LYS A 69 -15.88 23.55 -26.43
CA LYS A 69 -15.84 22.73 -27.65
C LYS A 69 -14.52 21.99 -27.81
N TYR A 70 -13.40 22.62 -27.42
CA TYR A 70 -12.05 22.09 -27.61
C TYR A 70 -11.42 21.51 -26.33
N GLU A 71 -12.14 21.50 -25.21
CA GLU A 71 -11.67 20.93 -23.94
C GLU A 71 -11.12 19.49 -24.07
N PRO A 72 -11.85 18.53 -24.68
CA PRO A 72 -11.33 17.16 -24.78
C PRO A 72 -10.09 17.06 -25.70
N GLU A 73 -9.98 17.91 -26.73
CA GLU A 73 -8.81 17.99 -27.60
C GLU A 73 -7.59 18.57 -26.87
N LEU A 74 -7.78 19.61 -26.05
CA LEU A 74 -6.72 20.18 -25.20
C LEU A 74 -6.23 19.18 -24.16
N LEU A 75 -7.16 18.44 -23.53
CA LEU A 75 -6.81 17.38 -22.58
C LEU A 75 -6.07 16.23 -23.23
N LEU A 76 -6.46 15.84 -24.44
CA LEU A 76 -5.73 14.84 -25.23
C LEU A 76 -4.29 15.29 -25.49
N ALA A 77 -4.10 16.56 -25.91
CA ALA A 77 -2.78 17.12 -26.15
C ALA A 77 -1.93 17.14 -24.87
N LEU A 78 -2.50 17.56 -23.73
CA LEU A 78 -1.82 17.52 -22.44
C LEU A 78 -1.39 16.10 -22.07
N ARG A 79 -2.33 15.12 -22.11
CA ARG A 79 -2.05 13.72 -21.78
C ARG A 79 -0.99 13.13 -22.71
N TYR A 80 -1.03 13.48 -24.00
CA TYR A 80 -0.02 13.08 -24.96
C TYR A 80 1.37 13.64 -24.63
N LEU A 81 1.47 14.93 -24.28
CA LEU A 81 2.74 15.57 -23.90
C LEU A 81 3.32 14.94 -22.63
N VAL A 82 2.47 14.71 -21.62
CA VAL A 82 2.86 14.01 -20.39
C VAL A 82 3.37 12.61 -20.72
N TRP A 83 2.61 11.82 -21.48
CA TRP A 83 3.01 10.47 -21.87
C TRP A 83 4.34 10.45 -22.66
N LYS A 84 4.49 11.35 -23.63
CA LYS A 84 5.70 11.48 -24.46
C LYS A 84 6.94 11.79 -23.62
N ASN A 85 6.80 12.64 -22.61
CA ASN A 85 7.93 13.06 -21.78
C ASN A 85 8.19 12.14 -20.57
N SER A 86 7.24 11.26 -20.21
CA SER A 86 7.36 10.36 -19.06
C SER A 86 7.56 8.91 -19.49
N VAL A 87 6.52 8.27 -20.03
CA VAL A 87 6.50 6.84 -20.33
C VAL A 87 7.38 6.50 -21.53
N LEU A 88 7.41 7.35 -22.56
CA LEU A 88 8.19 7.05 -23.77
C LEU A 88 9.70 7.11 -23.49
N SER A 89 10.16 8.14 -22.78
CA SER A 89 11.56 8.35 -22.39
C SER A 89 11.99 7.38 -21.28
N ASN A 90 11.32 7.44 -20.13
CA ASN A 90 11.78 6.82 -18.89
C ASN A 90 11.10 5.48 -18.58
N GLY A 91 10.08 5.08 -19.35
CA GLY A 91 9.35 3.82 -19.08
C GLY A 91 8.55 3.85 -17.77
N ALA A 92 8.20 5.04 -17.26
CA ALA A 92 7.47 5.23 -16.02
C ALA A 92 6.53 6.43 -16.15
N THR A 93 5.36 6.38 -15.51
CA THR A 93 4.49 7.56 -15.37
C THR A 93 5.10 8.59 -14.42
N LEU A 94 4.55 9.81 -14.37
CA LEU A 94 5.11 10.87 -13.53
C LEU A 94 5.03 10.51 -12.04
N GLY A 95 3.88 10.01 -11.57
CA GLY A 95 3.71 9.55 -10.20
C GLY A 95 4.61 8.36 -9.87
N GLN A 96 4.81 7.45 -10.82
CA GLN A 96 5.77 6.35 -10.65
C GLN A 96 7.22 6.84 -10.55
N GLN A 97 7.61 7.85 -11.33
CA GLN A 97 8.95 8.45 -11.23
C GLN A 97 9.20 9.07 -9.85
N MET A 98 8.20 9.76 -9.29
CA MET A 98 8.29 10.33 -7.93
C MET A 98 8.47 9.25 -6.85
N LEU A 99 7.88 8.07 -7.07
CA LEU A 99 7.96 6.93 -6.16
C LEU A 99 9.08 5.94 -6.53
N ASN A 100 9.98 6.29 -7.46
CA ASN A 100 11.06 5.44 -7.96
C ASN A 100 10.60 4.02 -8.43
N ILE A 101 9.44 3.98 -9.07
CA ILE A 101 8.84 2.82 -9.70
C ILE A 101 8.97 2.97 -11.22
N ALA A 102 9.27 1.88 -11.92
CA ALA A 102 9.25 1.85 -13.38
C ALA A 102 8.53 0.61 -13.89
N TYR A 103 8.01 0.67 -15.11
CA TYR A 103 7.42 -0.49 -15.73
C TYR A 103 8.50 -1.46 -16.21
N ARG A 104 8.30 -2.75 -15.92
CA ARG A 104 9.08 -3.86 -16.47
C ARG A 104 8.18 -4.84 -17.19
N HIS A 105 8.79 -5.59 -18.10
CA HIS A 105 8.14 -6.74 -18.70
C HIS A 105 8.11 -7.91 -17.70
N LYS A 106 7.22 -8.88 -17.94
CA LYS A 106 7.10 -10.10 -17.14
C LYS A 106 8.42 -10.86 -16.94
N ASP A 107 9.35 -10.75 -17.89
CA ASP A 107 10.68 -11.38 -17.85
C ASP A 107 11.74 -10.51 -17.13
N ASN A 108 11.30 -9.49 -16.36
CA ASN A 108 12.13 -8.46 -15.72
C ASN A 108 12.99 -7.61 -16.67
N SER A 109 12.79 -7.77 -17.97
CA SER A 109 13.43 -6.94 -19.00
C SER A 109 12.76 -5.57 -19.11
N GLU A 110 13.47 -4.63 -19.72
CA GLU A 110 12.90 -3.32 -20.05
C GLU A 110 11.77 -3.46 -21.08
N ILE A 111 10.77 -2.60 -20.94
CA ILE A 111 9.60 -2.55 -21.83
C ILE A 111 10.02 -2.18 -23.26
N ASN A 112 9.51 -2.92 -24.24
CA ASN A 112 9.75 -2.66 -25.65
C ASN A 112 9.12 -1.32 -26.09
N ARG A 113 9.70 -0.65 -27.09
CA ARG A 113 9.17 0.62 -27.63
C ARG A 113 7.73 0.49 -28.12
N ILE A 114 7.39 -0.64 -28.76
CA ILE A 114 6.03 -0.91 -29.23
C ILE A 114 5.06 -1.02 -28.05
N GLN A 115 5.46 -1.69 -26.96
CA GLN A 115 4.64 -1.78 -25.75
C GLN A 115 4.42 -0.40 -25.11
N ARG A 116 5.45 0.46 -25.08
CA ARG A 116 5.34 1.85 -24.60
C ARG A 116 4.35 2.68 -25.44
N ILE A 117 4.44 2.55 -26.77
CA ILE A 117 3.54 3.23 -27.71
C ILE A 117 2.12 2.71 -27.57
N LEU A 118 1.92 1.39 -27.56
CA LEU A 118 0.60 0.78 -27.43
C LEU A 118 -0.05 1.13 -26.09
N PHE A 119 0.72 1.09 -24.99
CA PHE A 119 0.25 1.54 -23.69
C PHE A 119 -0.14 3.02 -23.71
N GLY A 120 0.68 3.88 -24.32
CA GLY A 120 0.37 5.30 -24.48
C GLY A 120 -0.90 5.56 -25.27
N ILE A 121 -1.03 4.91 -26.43
CA ILE A 121 -2.24 5.01 -27.25
C ILE A 121 -3.44 4.57 -26.42
N LEU A 122 -3.39 3.42 -25.75
CA LEU A 122 -4.54 2.94 -24.98
C LEU A 122 -4.88 3.89 -23.81
N THR A 123 -3.89 4.38 -23.07
CA THR A 123 -4.13 5.24 -21.90
C THR A 123 -4.54 6.67 -22.25
N VAL A 124 -4.05 7.21 -23.37
CA VAL A 124 -4.35 8.58 -23.81
C VAL A 124 -5.59 8.63 -24.71
N PHE A 125 -5.74 7.67 -25.64
CA PHE A 125 -6.82 7.67 -26.62
C PHE A 125 -8.15 7.13 -26.07
N LEU A 126 -8.16 6.10 -25.22
CA LEU A 126 -9.43 5.55 -24.71
C LEU A 126 -10.26 6.60 -23.97
N PRO A 127 -9.70 7.41 -23.04
CA PRO A 127 -10.48 8.42 -22.34
C PRO A 127 -11.03 9.49 -23.28
N TRP A 128 -10.21 9.97 -24.23
CA TRP A 128 -10.66 10.92 -25.25
C TRP A 128 -11.78 10.34 -26.11
N LEU A 129 -11.64 9.08 -26.54
CA LEU A 129 -12.65 8.40 -27.32
C LEU A 129 -13.97 8.27 -26.53
N LYS A 130 -13.90 7.95 -25.23
CA LYS A 130 -15.06 7.86 -24.35
C LYS A 130 -15.77 9.21 -24.21
N GLU A 131 -15.02 10.27 -23.94
CA GLU A 131 -15.55 11.65 -23.86
C GLU A 131 -16.21 12.05 -25.19
N ARG A 132 -15.55 11.78 -26.32
CA ARG A 132 -16.09 12.13 -27.64
C ARG A 132 -17.33 11.33 -28.01
N LEU A 133 -17.36 10.04 -27.70
CA LEU A 133 -18.51 9.17 -27.96
C LEU A 133 -19.73 9.55 -27.13
N SER A 134 -19.55 10.02 -25.89
CA SER A 134 -20.68 10.53 -25.09
C SER A 134 -21.33 11.77 -25.71
N GLN A 135 -20.56 12.67 -26.32
CA GLN A 135 -21.12 13.80 -27.07
C GLN A 135 -21.88 13.33 -28.33
N PHE A 136 -21.39 12.28 -28.99
CA PHE A 136 -22.06 11.71 -30.17
C PHE A 136 -23.31 10.89 -29.83
N SER A 137 -23.42 10.32 -28.63
CA SER A 137 -24.61 9.54 -28.25
C SER A 137 -25.88 10.39 -28.21
N ASP A 138 -25.77 11.68 -27.87
CA ASP A 138 -26.89 12.61 -27.87
C ASP A 138 -27.39 12.90 -29.30
N TYR A 139 -26.47 12.95 -30.27
CA TYR A 139 -26.78 13.15 -31.70
C TYR A 139 -27.28 11.86 -32.38
N ALA A 140 -26.88 10.69 -31.87
CA ALA A 140 -27.24 9.37 -32.42
C ALA A 140 -28.73 9.00 -32.27
N ARG A 141 -29.56 9.85 -31.65
CA ARG A 141 -30.98 9.57 -31.40
C ARG A 141 -31.78 9.32 -32.67
N ASN A 142 -31.40 9.91 -33.81
CA ASN A 142 -32.16 9.79 -35.07
C ASN A 142 -31.63 8.70 -36.03
N ASN A 143 -30.43 8.16 -35.81
CA ASN A 143 -29.82 7.18 -36.72
C ASN A 143 -29.75 5.78 -36.07
N TYR A 144 -30.42 4.79 -36.66
CA TYR A 144 -30.48 3.43 -36.12
C TYR A 144 -29.10 2.75 -36.03
N LEU A 145 -28.22 2.97 -37.01
CA LEU A 145 -26.86 2.43 -37.04
C LEU A 145 -25.99 3.01 -35.91
N LEU A 146 -26.00 4.34 -35.76
CA LEU A 146 -25.24 5.01 -34.70
C LEU A 146 -25.73 4.56 -33.32
N ARG A 147 -27.04 4.37 -33.16
CA ARG A 147 -27.64 3.86 -31.91
C ARG A 147 -27.14 2.46 -31.58
N GLN A 148 -26.98 1.57 -32.56
CA GLN A 148 -26.42 0.22 -32.32
C GLN A 148 -24.94 0.28 -31.92
N VAL A 149 -24.14 1.12 -32.58
CA VAL A 149 -22.72 1.30 -32.26
C VAL A 149 -22.56 1.82 -30.83
N VAL A 150 -23.31 2.86 -30.44
CA VAL A 150 -23.29 3.42 -29.09
C VAL A 150 -23.68 2.36 -28.04
N ARG A 151 -24.72 1.56 -28.31
CA ARG A 151 -25.09 0.44 -27.42
C ARG A 151 -23.98 -0.61 -27.32
N GLY A 152 -23.35 -0.97 -28.43
CA GLY A 152 -22.23 -1.92 -28.45
C GLY A 152 -21.05 -1.44 -27.61
N ILE A 153 -20.70 -0.17 -27.73
CA ILE A 153 -19.65 0.46 -26.92
C ILE A 153 -20.04 0.47 -25.44
N ALA A 154 -21.29 0.81 -25.11
CA ALA A 154 -21.76 0.80 -23.72
C ALA A 154 -21.73 -0.61 -23.10
N LEU A 155 -22.10 -1.64 -23.87
CA LEU A 155 -21.97 -3.03 -23.44
C LEU A 155 -20.50 -3.42 -23.22
N LEU A 156 -19.62 -3.00 -24.12
CA LEU A 156 -18.18 -3.24 -23.99
C LEU A 156 -17.60 -2.54 -22.76
N ASP A 157 -17.98 -1.29 -22.47
CA ASP A 157 -17.57 -0.55 -21.28
C ASP A 157 -18.02 -1.26 -19.99
N ASN A 158 -19.25 -1.79 -19.97
CA ASN A 158 -19.75 -2.60 -18.84
C ASN A 158 -18.94 -3.90 -18.66
N ILE A 159 -18.65 -4.62 -19.74
CA ILE A 159 -17.85 -5.85 -19.70
C ILE A 159 -16.43 -5.55 -19.20
N LEU A 160 -15.80 -4.48 -19.71
CA LEU A 160 -14.48 -4.04 -19.26
C LEU A 160 -14.50 -3.63 -17.79
N THR A 161 -15.56 -2.97 -17.32
CA THR A 161 -15.71 -2.56 -15.92
C THR A 161 -15.77 -3.79 -15.01
N ILE A 162 -16.59 -4.78 -15.34
CA ILE A 162 -16.66 -6.05 -14.60
C ILE A 162 -15.31 -6.77 -14.63
N GLY A 163 -14.66 -6.82 -15.81
CA GLY A 163 -13.33 -7.38 -15.94
C GLY A 163 -12.28 -6.65 -15.10
N SER A 164 -12.39 -5.33 -14.97
CA SER A 164 -11.47 -4.52 -14.17
C SER A 164 -11.64 -4.75 -12.67
N LEU A 165 -12.88 -4.94 -12.21
CA LEU A 165 -13.16 -5.35 -10.83
C LEU A 165 -12.58 -6.73 -10.54
N ALA A 166 -12.79 -7.70 -11.43
CA ALA A 166 -12.17 -9.02 -11.30
C ALA A 166 -10.64 -8.94 -11.31
N ASN A 167 -10.06 -8.07 -12.14
CA ASN A 167 -8.62 -7.82 -12.15
C ASN A 167 -8.14 -7.20 -10.82
N PHE A 168 -8.90 -6.27 -10.25
CA PHE A 168 -8.58 -5.65 -8.97
C PHE A 168 -8.57 -6.68 -7.83
N PHE A 169 -9.55 -7.58 -7.77
CA PHE A 169 -9.50 -8.68 -6.79
C PHE A 169 -8.29 -9.60 -7.00
N SER A 170 -7.96 -9.90 -8.25
CA SER A 170 -6.75 -10.67 -8.58
C SER A 170 -5.47 -9.92 -8.20
N PHE A 171 -5.46 -8.60 -8.34
CA PHE A 171 -4.36 -7.73 -7.92
C PHE A 171 -4.18 -7.73 -6.40
N LEU A 172 -5.26 -7.63 -5.62
CA LEU A 172 -5.17 -7.69 -4.15
C LEU A 172 -4.58 -9.00 -3.63
N GLN A 173 -4.75 -10.11 -4.37
CA GLN A 173 -4.18 -11.41 -4.01
C GLN A 173 -2.73 -11.59 -4.47
N THR A 174 -2.33 -10.97 -5.60
CA THR A 174 -1.04 -11.27 -6.27
C THR A 174 -0.06 -10.10 -6.34
N GLY A 175 -0.52 -8.86 -6.21
CA GLY A 175 0.30 -7.63 -6.22
C GLY A 175 0.98 -7.29 -7.55
N ARG A 176 0.61 -7.96 -8.66
CA ARG A 176 1.34 -7.86 -9.94
C ARG A 176 0.79 -6.80 -10.90
N TYR A 177 -0.45 -6.95 -11.37
CA TYR A 177 -1.03 -6.12 -12.44
C TYR A 177 -2.18 -5.27 -11.93
N LYS A 178 -2.06 -3.94 -11.94
CA LYS A 178 -3.10 -3.07 -11.37
C LYS A 178 -4.30 -2.93 -12.31
N ASN A 179 -4.03 -2.86 -13.61
CA ASN A 179 -5.02 -2.65 -14.66
C ASN A 179 -5.11 -3.83 -15.64
N LEU A 180 -6.27 -3.99 -16.27
CA LEU A 180 -6.44 -4.93 -17.38
C LEU A 180 -5.48 -4.64 -18.54
N LEU A 181 -5.24 -3.36 -18.84
CA LEU A 181 -4.30 -2.94 -19.89
C LEU A 181 -2.88 -3.42 -19.60
N GLU A 182 -2.46 -3.35 -18.34
CA GLU A 182 -1.15 -3.83 -17.90
C GLU A 182 -1.04 -5.34 -18.03
N ARG A 183 -2.11 -6.07 -17.70
CA ARG A 183 -2.19 -7.53 -17.88
C ARG A 183 -2.14 -7.94 -19.35
N ILE A 184 -2.87 -7.26 -20.24
CA ILE A 184 -2.87 -7.53 -21.69
C ILE A 184 -1.48 -7.28 -22.28
N LEU A 185 -0.83 -6.18 -21.89
CA LEU A 185 0.51 -5.83 -22.37
C LEU A 185 1.63 -6.59 -21.65
N SER A 186 1.30 -7.36 -20.60
CA SER A 186 2.26 -8.05 -19.73
C SER A 186 3.36 -7.12 -19.21
N ILE A 187 2.94 -5.93 -18.77
CA ILE A 187 3.80 -4.93 -18.12
C ILE A 187 3.38 -4.80 -16.67
N HIS A 188 4.33 -4.65 -15.76
CA HIS A 188 4.03 -4.42 -14.34
C HIS A 188 4.94 -3.35 -13.73
N PRO A 189 4.43 -2.55 -12.79
CA PRO A 189 5.26 -1.62 -12.03
C PRO A 189 6.16 -2.38 -11.04
N GLU A 190 7.45 -2.14 -11.13
CA GLU A 190 8.48 -2.67 -10.23
C GLU A 190 9.41 -1.54 -9.77
N TYR A 191 9.94 -1.64 -8.56
CA TYR A 191 10.89 -0.67 -8.05
C TYR A 191 12.18 -0.72 -8.85
N SER A 192 12.62 0.44 -9.36
CA SER A 192 13.88 0.55 -10.08
C SER A 192 15.07 0.30 -9.16
N ASN A 193 14.96 0.71 -7.88
CA ASN A 193 15.95 0.42 -6.85
C ASN A 193 15.29 0.20 -5.46
N PRO A 194 15.16 -1.05 -4.98
CA PRO A 194 14.49 -1.37 -3.72
C PRO A 194 15.22 -0.88 -2.46
N GLN A 195 16.45 -0.35 -2.58
CA GLN A 195 17.24 0.14 -1.45
C GLN A 195 16.90 1.58 -1.04
N SER A 196 16.40 2.40 -1.98
CA SER A 196 16.18 3.84 -1.76
C SER A 196 14.98 4.15 -0.83
N LEU A 197 13.83 3.50 -1.06
CA LEU A 197 12.63 3.70 -0.23
C LEU A 197 12.76 3.11 1.18
N ARG A 198 13.61 2.08 1.35
CA ARG A 198 13.86 1.48 2.65
C ARG A 198 14.64 2.40 3.61
N GLN A 199 15.29 3.45 3.11
CA GLN A 199 16.06 4.34 3.97
C GLN A 199 15.29 5.60 4.35
N GLU A 200 14.45 6.14 3.45
CA GLU A 200 13.80 7.43 3.69
C GLU A 200 12.39 7.28 4.30
N PHE A 201 11.57 6.35 3.82
CA PHE A 201 10.21 6.16 4.34
C PHE A 201 10.17 5.28 5.59
N LEU A 202 10.97 4.21 5.66
CA LEU A 202 11.05 3.37 6.86
C LEU A 202 11.66 4.13 8.05
N ALA A 203 12.54 5.12 7.84
CA ALA A 203 13.04 5.96 8.94
C ALA A 203 11.94 6.85 9.56
N PHE A 204 10.95 7.25 8.77
CA PHE A 204 9.85 8.12 9.21
C PHE A 204 8.62 7.33 9.70
N VAL A 205 8.38 6.15 9.12
CA VAL A 205 7.19 5.32 9.39
C VAL A 205 7.45 4.24 10.45
N LEU A 206 8.65 3.67 10.60
CA LEU A 206 8.97 2.73 11.71
C LEU A 206 8.65 3.29 13.11
N PRO A 207 8.90 4.58 13.40
CA PRO A 207 8.56 5.15 14.71
C PRO A 207 7.06 5.31 14.92
N LEU A 208 6.26 5.32 13.85
CA LEU A 208 4.82 5.65 13.88
C LEU A 208 3.92 4.42 13.76
N VAL A 209 4.38 3.33 13.11
CA VAL A 209 3.64 2.07 13.08
C VAL A 209 3.91 1.31 14.38
N ASN A 210 2.96 1.40 15.27
CA ASN A 210 2.96 0.71 16.55
C ASN A 210 2.60 -0.79 16.37
N ILE A 211 3.50 -1.56 15.76
CA ILE A 211 3.36 -3.02 15.56
C ILE A 211 3.24 -3.75 16.91
N TYR A 212 3.71 -3.14 17.99
CA TYR A 212 3.66 -3.69 19.34
C TYR A 212 2.25 -3.63 19.97
N GLN A 213 1.45 -2.60 19.67
CA GLN A 213 0.08 -2.44 20.22
C GLN A 213 -0.93 -3.41 19.59
N THR A 214 -0.82 -3.69 18.30
CA THR A 214 -1.78 -4.57 17.58
C THR A 214 -1.63 -6.03 17.97
N LYS A 215 -0.40 -6.49 18.28
CA LYS A 215 -0.15 -7.84 18.82
C LYS A 215 -0.78 -8.06 20.18
N MET A 216 -0.88 -7.04 21.02
CA MET A 216 -1.48 -7.14 22.36
C MET A 216 -3.00 -7.27 22.30
N PHE A 217 -3.65 -6.51 21.41
CA PHE A 217 -5.09 -6.58 21.19
C PHE A 217 -5.51 -7.93 20.59
N PHE A 218 -4.77 -8.42 19.58
CA PHE A 218 -5.05 -9.73 18.99
C PHE A 218 -4.78 -10.90 19.95
N LYS A 219 -3.72 -10.83 20.79
CA LYS A 219 -3.48 -11.84 21.84
C LYS A 219 -4.60 -11.86 22.88
N GLN A 220 -5.15 -10.70 23.27
CA GLN A 220 -6.24 -10.62 24.25
C GLN A 220 -7.59 -11.07 23.69
N LEU A 221 -7.84 -10.85 22.40
CA LEU A 221 -9.11 -11.24 21.78
C LEU A 221 -9.17 -12.73 21.41
N LEU A 222 -8.03 -13.36 21.09
CA LEU A 222 -7.99 -14.78 20.69
C LEU A 222 -7.77 -15.75 21.86
N TRP A 223 -7.16 -15.33 22.97
CA TRP A 223 -6.80 -16.22 24.08
C TRP A 223 -7.52 -15.81 25.37
N SER A 224 -8.84 -15.99 25.40
CA SER A 224 -9.67 -15.77 26.59
C SER A 224 -9.88 -17.01 27.46
N GLU A 225 -9.21 -18.13 27.21
CA GLU A 225 -9.34 -19.30 28.08
C GLU A 225 -8.00 -19.95 28.44
N LEU A 226 -7.72 -19.89 29.75
CA LEU A 226 -6.91 -20.83 30.55
C LEU A 226 -5.47 -21.08 30.10
N SER A 227 -4.52 -20.35 30.71
CA SER A 227 -3.25 -20.99 31.12
C SER A 227 -2.42 -20.17 32.10
N PRO A 228 -1.58 -20.85 32.92
CA PRO A 228 -1.28 -20.49 34.28
C PRO A 228 -0.07 -19.55 34.40
N LYS A 229 0.15 -19.08 35.62
CA LYS A 229 1.38 -18.43 36.10
C LYS A 229 2.63 -19.21 35.64
N SER A 230 3.16 -18.92 34.46
CA SER A 230 4.49 -19.32 34.07
C SER A 230 5.48 -18.37 34.72
N SER A 231 6.48 -18.95 35.37
CA SER A 231 7.56 -18.26 36.08
C SER A 231 8.24 -17.24 35.17
N ILE A 232 7.98 -15.95 35.42
CA ILE A 232 8.68 -14.81 34.81
C ILE A 232 10.18 -15.00 35.10
N LYS A 233 11.00 -15.15 34.06
CA LYS A 233 12.46 -15.12 34.24
C LYS A 233 12.87 -13.68 34.56
N SER A 234 13.89 -13.50 35.38
CA SER A 234 14.32 -12.20 35.92
C SER A 234 14.73 -11.16 34.86
N THR A 235 14.88 -11.56 33.61
CA THR A 235 15.26 -10.73 32.46
C THR A 235 14.08 -10.21 31.64
N ASP A 236 12.88 -10.73 31.86
CA ASP A 236 11.74 -10.45 30.98
C ASP A 236 10.91 -9.26 31.51
N CYS A 237 10.24 -8.55 30.59
CA CYS A 237 9.34 -7.47 30.96
C CYS A 237 8.14 -8.02 31.74
N ALA A 238 7.89 -7.51 32.94
CA ALA A 238 6.79 -7.99 33.80
C ALA A 238 5.38 -7.76 33.22
N PHE A 239 5.21 -6.89 32.21
CA PHE A 239 3.92 -6.66 31.54
C PHE A 239 3.68 -7.52 30.30
N CYS A 240 4.68 -7.68 29.43
CA CYS A 240 4.52 -8.39 28.15
C CYS A 240 5.20 -9.77 28.11
N GLY A 241 6.08 -10.09 29.08
CA GLY A 241 6.80 -11.35 29.14
C GLY A 241 7.89 -11.51 28.07
N GLU A 242 8.25 -10.44 27.36
CA GLU A 242 9.29 -10.42 26.32
C GLU A 242 10.52 -9.63 26.81
N ILE A 243 11.68 -9.90 26.20
CA ILE A 243 12.94 -9.22 26.51
C ILE A 243 12.85 -7.77 25.98
N PRO A 244 12.89 -6.75 26.87
CA PRO A 244 12.73 -5.36 26.43
C PRO A 244 14.00 -4.85 25.73
N CYS A 245 13.86 -4.26 24.54
CA CYS A 245 14.97 -3.53 23.88
C CYS A 245 15.31 -2.20 24.58
N ASN A 246 14.39 -1.66 25.37
CA ASN A 246 14.57 -0.41 26.08
C ASN A 246 14.07 -0.56 27.53
N ILE A 247 15.01 -0.84 28.44
CA ILE A 247 14.73 -1.38 29.77
C ILE A 247 14.57 -0.26 30.79
N TYR A 248 13.41 -0.23 31.44
CA TYR A 248 13.18 0.57 32.63
C TYR A 248 13.08 -0.33 33.84
N GLN A 249 13.78 0.02 34.90
CA GLN A 249 13.70 -0.67 36.18
C GLN A 249 12.98 0.23 37.18
N ALA A 250 11.93 -0.31 37.80
CA ALA A 250 11.24 0.38 38.88
C ALA A 250 11.94 0.14 40.22
N SER A 251 11.56 0.90 41.25
CA SER A 251 12.01 0.73 42.64
C SER A 251 11.74 -0.67 43.24
N CYS A 252 10.87 -1.47 42.62
CA CYS A 252 10.64 -2.86 42.99
C CYS A 252 11.66 -3.85 42.39
N GLY A 253 12.62 -3.38 41.59
CA GLY A 253 13.65 -4.20 40.96
C GLY A 253 13.21 -4.92 39.69
N HIS A 254 11.90 -4.92 39.37
CA HIS A 254 11.37 -5.53 38.15
C HIS A 254 11.63 -4.67 36.91
N ARG A 255 11.87 -5.34 35.77
CA ARG A 255 12.17 -4.74 34.48
C ARG A 255 10.91 -4.59 33.63
N PHE A 256 10.83 -3.50 32.89
CA PHE A 256 9.71 -3.14 32.02
C PHE A 256 10.21 -2.59 30.69
N CYS A 257 9.44 -2.82 29.63
CA CYS A 257 9.64 -2.17 28.35
C CYS A 257 9.14 -0.71 28.42
N TYR A 258 9.86 0.23 27.80
CA TYR A 258 9.46 1.65 27.71
C TYR A 258 7.98 1.83 27.34
N TYR A 259 7.53 1.15 26.28
CA TYR A 259 6.15 1.26 25.81
C TYR A 259 5.12 0.71 26.82
N CYS A 260 5.45 -0.37 27.52
CA CYS A 260 4.58 -1.06 28.46
C CYS A 260 4.31 -0.19 29.69
N ILE A 261 5.36 0.45 30.22
CA ILE A 261 5.25 1.28 31.42
C ILE A 261 4.62 2.64 31.09
N LYS A 262 5.05 3.31 30.01
CA LYS A 262 4.51 4.62 29.63
C LYS A 262 3.05 4.56 29.20
N SER A 263 2.63 3.54 28.44
CA SER A 263 1.22 3.40 28.06
C SER A 263 0.28 3.26 29.26
N ARG A 264 0.68 2.50 30.29
CA ARG A 264 -0.12 2.35 31.52
C ARG A 264 -0.09 3.59 32.40
N MET A 265 1.02 4.32 32.45
CA MET A 265 1.09 5.61 33.16
C MET A 265 0.23 6.68 32.49
N LEU A 266 0.07 6.64 31.16
CA LEU A 266 -0.85 7.51 30.44
C LEU A 266 -2.31 7.10 30.63
N ALA A 267 -2.60 5.80 30.74
CA ALA A 267 -3.97 5.29 30.86
C ALA A 267 -4.52 5.33 32.29
N SER A 268 -3.67 5.35 33.31
CA SER A 268 -4.07 5.24 34.72
C SER A 268 -3.22 6.10 35.64
N VAL A 269 -3.85 6.70 36.66
CA VAL A 269 -3.18 7.54 37.68
C VAL A 269 -2.22 6.71 38.56
N THR A 270 -2.51 5.42 38.75
CA THR A 270 -1.71 4.52 39.59
C THR A 270 -1.38 3.24 38.83
N VAL A 271 -0.09 3.03 38.56
CA VAL A 271 0.39 1.81 37.89
C VAL A 271 0.97 0.86 38.93
N ASN A 272 0.43 -0.36 39.02
CA ASN A 272 0.95 -1.39 39.92
C ASN A 272 1.82 -2.38 39.13
N CYS A 273 2.94 -2.80 39.74
CA CYS A 273 3.75 -3.89 39.22
C CYS A 273 2.95 -5.20 39.26
N PRO A 274 2.81 -5.93 38.15
CA PRO A 274 2.05 -7.18 38.11
C PRO A 274 2.79 -8.33 38.82
N SER A 275 4.10 -8.23 38.99
CA SER A 275 4.91 -9.25 39.67
C SER A 275 4.88 -9.13 41.19
N CYS A 276 4.83 -7.91 41.74
CA CYS A 276 4.94 -7.69 43.20
C CYS A 276 3.87 -6.75 43.80
N GLY A 277 2.95 -6.22 43.00
CA GLY A 277 1.84 -5.37 43.45
C GLY A 277 2.21 -3.94 43.86
N ARG A 278 3.52 -3.59 43.95
CA ARG A 278 3.99 -2.26 44.37
C ARG A 278 3.58 -1.19 43.33
N VAL A 279 3.15 -0.03 43.82
CA VAL A 279 2.85 1.14 42.98
C VAL A 279 4.15 1.69 42.39
N ILE A 280 4.17 1.86 41.08
CA ILE A 280 5.29 2.39 40.31
C ILE A 280 5.02 3.87 40.05
N ARG A 281 5.96 4.73 40.48
CA ARG A 281 5.89 6.18 40.25
C ARG A 281 6.90 6.59 39.18
N ASP A 282 6.55 7.57 38.35
CA ASP A 282 7.37 7.95 37.18
C ASP A 282 8.79 8.40 37.56
N HIS A 283 8.94 9.10 38.69
CA HIS A 283 10.24 9.53 39.21
C HIS A 283 11.12 8.38 39.74
N GLU A 284 10.56 7.19 39.95
CA GLU A 284 11.28 6.02 40.44
C GLU A 284 11.73 5.08 39.30
N LEU A 285 11.41 5.44 38.05
CA LEU A 285 11.79 4.68 36.87
C LEU A 285 13.20 5.09 36.42
N ALA A 286 14.16 4.18 36.60
CA ALA A 286 15.50 4.36 36.09
C ALA A 286 15.67 3.63 34.76
N PHE A 287 16.38 4.25 33.83
CA PHE A 287 16.86 3.56 32.63
C PHE A 287 17.94 2.56 33.04
N ALA A 288 17.66 1.27 32.88
CA ALA A 288 18.66 0.24 33.15
C ALA A 288 19.52 0.07 31.90
N ARG A 289 20.82 0.34 32.03
CA ARG A 289 21.82 -0.09 31.03
C ARG A 289 22.25 -1.50 31.42
N ASP A 290 22.28 -2.39 30.43
CA ASP A 290 22.85 -3.74 30.58
C ASP A 290 24.30 -3.70 31.08
#